data_AF-A0A519W3C0-F1
#
_entry.id   AF-A0A519W3C0-F1
#
_cell.length_a   1.000
_cell.length_b   1.000
_cell.length_c   1.000
_cell.angle_alpha   90.00
_cell.angle_beta   90.00
_cell.angle_gamma   90.00
#
_symmetry.space_group_name_H-M   'P 1'
#
loop_
_entity.id
_entity.type
_entity.pdbx_description
1 polymer ?
#
loop_
_entity_poly.entity_id
_entity_poly.type
_entity_poly.pdbx_seq_one_letter_code
_entity_poly.pdbx_strand_id
1 'polypeptide(L)'
;GKKIGTYDAADINYVTGYLADLVKKYNLPPKVFVLHRFTKKMVTNSKNIKLRPEVQVVMHMDGWGEPELKKGTYRHFIQSEPVQFTGFKLFYKNDLKKAPNRLMTPEELLKLTPKPIYIQYQ
;
A
#
# COMPACT_ATOMS: atom_id res chain seq x y z
N GLY A 1 -16.75 5.72 -7.82
CA GLY A 1 -16.18 6.45 -8.98
C GLY A 1 -16.19 5.56 -10.20
N LYS A 2 -16.28 6.13 -11.41
CA LYS A 2 -16.28 5.36 -12.67
C LYS A 2 -14.88 5.14 -13.27
N LYS A 3 -13.83 5.76 -12.70
CA LYS A 3 -12.44 5.68 -13.17
C LYS A 3 -11.50 5.46 -11.99
N ILE A 4 -10.47 4.64 -12.21
CA ILE A 4 -9.36 4.39 -11.29
C ILE A 4 -8.16 5.17 -11.84
N GLY A 5 -7.51 5.99 -11.00
CA GLY A 5 -6.32 6.74 -11.37
C GLY A 5 -5.07 5.86 -11.47
N THR A 6 -4.07 6.35 -12.20
CA THR A 6 -2.76 5.71 -12.37
C THR A 6 -1.68 6.73 -12.06
N TYR A 7 -0.68 6.31 -11.29
CA TYR A 7 0.57 7.03 -11.09
C TYR A 7 1.74 6.22 -11.67
N ASP A 8 2.74 6.91 -12.19
CA ASP A 8 4.00 6.32 -12.60
C ASP A 8 5.04 6.43 -11.48
N ALA A 9 6.11 5.64 -11.58
CA ALA A 9 7.29 5.81 -10.75
C ALA A 9 7.86 7.24 -10.82
N ALA A 10 7.74 7.94 -11.95
CA ALA A 10 8.13 9.34 -12.08
C ALA A 10 7.37 10.25 -11.10
N ASP A 11 6.04 10.12 -11.02
CA ASP A 11 5.20 10.89 -10.10
C ASP A 11 5.57 10.59 -8.65
N ILE A 12 5.75 9.29 -8.35
CA ILE A 12 6.15 8.82 -7.01
C ILE A 12 7.53 9.38 -6.64
N ASN A 13 8.49 9.35 -7.56
CA ASN A 13 9.85 9.85 -7.34
C ASN A 13 9.92 11.36 -7.16
N TYR A 14 9.02 12.11 -7.81
CA TYR A 14 8.85 13.52 -7.59
C TYR A 14 8.39 13.79 -6.15
N VAL A 15 7.33 13.11 -5.70
CA VAL A 15 6.79 13.27 -4.34
C VAL A 15 7.81 12.85 -3.27
N THR A 16 8.46 11.69 -3.43
CA THR A 16 9.47 11.25 -2.45
C THR A 16 10.70 12.17 -2.44
N GLY A 17 11.06 12.78 -3.57
CA GLY A 17 12.10 13.81 -3.65
C GLY A 17 11.72 15.06 -2.87
N TYR A 18 10.53 15.59 -3.14
CA TYR A 18 9.99 16.73 -2.42
C TYR A 18 9.93 16.49 -0.90
N LEU A 19 9.45 15.32 -0.47
CA LEU A 19 9.42 14.96 0.95
C LEU A 19 10.83 14.86 1.56
N ALA A 20 11.80 14.29 0.83
CA ALA A 20 13.17 14.22 1.30
C ALA A 20 13.80 15.60 1.47
N ASP A 21 13.52 16.53 0.56
CA ASP A 21 14.01 17.91 0.66
C ASP A 21 13.40 18.64 1.86
N LEU A 22 12.11 18.43 2.14
CA LEU A 22 11.47 18.94 3.37
C LEU A 22 12.10 18.36 4.63
N VAL A 23 12.34 17.04 4.65
CA VAL A 23 12.97 16.37 5.79
C VAL A 23 14.34 16.96 6.09
N LYS A 24 15.17 17.17 5.06
CA LYS A 24 16.50 17.78 5.19
C LYS A 24 16.42 19.24 5.62
N LYS A 25 15.60 20.05 4.92
CA LYS A 25 15.50 21.50 5.13
C LYS A 25 15.07 21.85 6.56
N TYR A 26 14.16 21.07 7.13
CA TYR A 26 13.57 21.33 8.44
C TYR A 26 14.08 20.39 9.54
N ASN A 27 15.13 19.60 9.27
CA ASN A 27 15.69 18.60 10.19
C ASN A 27 14.62 17.71 10.84
N LEU A 28 13.70 17.20 10.01
CA LEU A 28 12.58 16.38 10.48
C LEU A 28 12.98 14.90 10.57
N PRO A 29 12.26 14.09 11.35
CA PRO A 29 12.39 12.64 11.21
C PRO A 29 11.87 12.18 9.84
N PRO A 30 12.34 11.02 9.32
CA PRO A 30 11.86 10.43 8.08
C PRO A 30 10.33 10.28 8.03
N LYS A 31 9.76 10.27 6.82
CA LYS A 31 8.31 10.21 6.59
C LYS A 31 7.86 8.87 6.01
N VAL A 32 6.77 8.34 6.52
CA VAL A 32 6.08 7.21 5.91
C VAL A 32 5.22 7.71 4.76
N PHE A 33 5.47 7.22 3.56
CA PHE A 33 4.69 7.52 2.36
C PHE A 33 3.89 6.29 1.93
N VAL A 34 2.57 6.35 2.15
CA VAL A 34 1.66 5.23 1.91
C VAL A 34 1.05 5.35 0.50
N LEU A 35 1.34 4.37 -0.35
CA LEU A 35 0.84 4.27 -1.72
C LEU A 35 -0.32 3.27 -1.78
N HIS A 36 -1.54 3.78 -1.87
CA HIS A 36 -2.73 2.94 -1.97
C HIS A 36 -2.84 2.24 -3.33
N ARG A 37 -3.00 0.92 -3.30
CA ARG A 37 -3.13 0.10 -4.50
C ARG A 37 -4.09 -1.06 -4.26
N PHE A 38 -5.06 -1.20 -5.17
CA PHE A 38 -5.96 -2.35 -5.22
C PHE A 38 -6.18 -2.90 -6.64
N THR A 39 -5.48 -2.32 -7.63
CA THR A 39 -5.34 -2.89 -8.97
C THR A 39 -3.90 -2.75 -9.44
N LYS A 40 -3.45 -3.62 -10.36
CA LYS A 40 -2.09 -3.52 -10.92
C LYS A 40 -1.84 -2.16 -11.60
N LYS A 41 -2.81 -1.65 -12.37
CA LYS A 41 -2.64 -0.44 -13.19
C LYS A 41 -2.56 0.88 -12.40
N MET A 42 -2.83 0.88 -11.09
CA MET A 42 -2.75 2.10 -10.28
C MET A 42 -1.33 2.63 -10.11
N VAL A 43 -0.34 1.74 -10.15
CA VAL A 43 1.09 2.09 -10.07
C VAL A 43 1.79 1.41 -11.24
N THR A 44 2.45 2.20 -12.07
CA THR A 44 3.22 1.72 -13.21
C THR A 44 4.71 1.89 -12.94
N ASN A 45 5.53 1.03 -13.58
CA ASN A 45 6.99 1.05 -13.46
C ASN A 45 7.53 1.03 -12.02
N SER A 46 6.84 0.33 -11.11
CA SER A 46 7.16 0.28 -9.67
C SER A 46 8.63 -0.06 -9.34
N LYS A 47 9.30 -0.83 -10.19
CA LYS A 47 10.75 -1.14 -10.08
C LYS A 47 11.66 0.09 -10.21
N ASN A 48 11.19 1.17 -10.82
CA ASN A 48 11.92 2.43 -11.00
C ASN A 48 11.69 3.43 -9.85
N ILE A 49 10.93 3.05 -8.82
CA ILE A 49 10.75 3.88 -7.62
C ILE A 49 12.08 3.91 -6.85
N LYS A 50 12.60 5.12 -6.61
CA LYS A 50 13.85 5.39 -5.91
C LYS A 50 13.58 5.44 -4.41
N LEU A 51 14.26 4.59 -3.67
CA LEU A 51 14.24 4.61 -2.20
C LEU A 51 15.14 5.74 -1.68
N ARG A 52 14.72 6.36 -0.59
CA ARG A 52 15.40 7.49 0.04
C ARG A 52 15.42 7.28 1.56
N PRO A 53 16.54 7.48 2.27
CA PRO A 53 16.57 7.34 3.74
C PRO A 53 15.54 8.21 4.46
N GLU A 54 15.18 9.34 3.88
CA GLU A 54 14.23 10.31 4.43
C GLU A 54 12.76 9.88 4.28
N VAL A 55 12.47 8.88 3.44
CA VAL A 55 11.09 8.48 3.11
C VAL A 55 10.95 6.95 3.06
N GLN A 56 10.08 6.40 3.92
CA GLN A 56 9.74 4.98 3.93
C GLN A 56 8.49 4.74 3.09
N VAL A 57 8.65 4.03 1.96
CA VAL A 57 7.54 3.75 1.04
C VAL A 57 6.79 2.50 1.48
N VAL A 58 5.48 2.62 1.67
CA VAL A 58 4.58 1.51 1.99
C VAL A 58 3.65 1.27 0.79
N MET A 59 3.85 0.16 0.06
CA MET A 59 2.90 -0.29 -0.93
C MET A 59 1.71 -0.94 -0.22
N HIS A 60 0.56 -0.27 -0.25
CA HIS A 60 -0.55 -0.53 0.66
C HIS A 60 -1.74 -1.14 -0.07
N MET A 61 -2.17 -2.31 0.41
CA MET A 61 -3.38 -2.97 -0.09
C MET A 61 -4.62 -2.19 0.37
N ASP A 62 -5.24 -1.45 -0.54
CA ASP A 62 -6.40 -0.59 -0.28
C ASP A 62 -7.68 -1.10 -0.97
N GLY A 63 -7.80 -2.42 -1.13
CA GLY A 63 -8.97 -3.07 -1.72
C GLY A 63 -9.91 -3.58 -0.64
N TRP A 64 -11.22 -3.48 -0.87
CA TRP A 64 -12.24 -4.02 0.04
C TRP A 64 -12.82 -5.34 -0.48
N GLY A 65 -13.35 -6.15 0.43
CA GLY A 65 -14.02 -7.41 0.11
C GLY A 65 -13.75 -8.51 1.13
N GLU A 66 -14.25 -9.70 0.84
CA GLU A 66 -14.06 -10.87 1.69
C GLU A 66 -12.57 -11.28 1.81
N PRO A 67 -12.16 -11.97 2.89
CA PRO A 67 -10.78 -12.35 3.15
C PRO A 67 -10.04 -12.95 1.95
N GLU A 68 -10.68 -13.86 1.20
CA GLU A 68 -10.04 -14.52 0.06
C GLU A 68 -9.74 -13.56 -1.10
N LEU A 69 -10.69 -12.67 -1.44
CA LEU A 69 -10.45 -11.64 -2.45
C LEU A 69 -9.29 -10.73 -2.05
N LYS A 70 -9.21 -10.37 -0.77
CA LYS A 70 -8.16 -9.48 -0.28
C LYS A 70 -6.79 -10.16 -0.26
N LYS A 71 -6.71 -11.41 0.19
CA LYS A 71 -5.48 -12.25 0.09
C LYS A 71 -5.04 -12.37 -1.37
N GLY A 72 -5.99 -12.62 -2.29
CA GLY A 72 -5.74 -12.66 -3.73
C GLY A 72 -5.19 -11.35 -4.27
N THR A 73 -5.82 -10.23 -3.95
CA THR A 73 -5.41 -8.88 -4.38
C THR A 73 -4.01 -8.54 -3.87
N TYR A 74 -3.72 -8.87 -2.61
CA TYR A 74 -2.40 -8.70 -2.01
C TYR A 74 -1.32 -9.47 -2.78
N ARG A 75 -1.56 -10.76 -3.04
CA ARG A 75 -0.64 -11.64 -3.78
C ARG A 75 -0.34 -11.10 -5.19
N HIS A 76 -1.36 -10.63 -5.89
CA HIS A 76 -1.22 -10.24 -7.29
C HIS A 76 -0.63 -8.84 -7.47
N PHE A 77 -0.94 -7.87 -6.59
CA PHE A 77 -0.62 -6.47 -6.81
C PHE A 77 0.34 -5.84 -5.80
N ILE A 78 0.49 -6.44 -4.61
CA ILE A 78 1.38 -5.93 -3.57
C ILE A 78 2.62 -6.80 -3.48
N GLN A 79 2.45 -8.11 -3.31
CA GLN A 79 3.57 -9.05 -3.23
C GLN A 79 4.44 -9.07 -4.49
N SER A 80 3.84 -8.90 -5.67
CA SER A 80 4.57 -8.87 -6.94
C SER A 80 5.42 -7.61 -7.12
N GLU A 81 5.07 -6.52 -6.42
CA GLU A 81 5.68 -5.20 -6.58
C GLU A 81 5.70 -4.42 -5.24
N PRO A 82 6.40 -4.93 -4.19
CA PRO A 82 6.28 -4.41 -2.82
C PRO A 82 7.06 -3.12 -2.56
N VAL A 83 8.03 -2.78 -3.44
CA VAL A 83 8.92 -1.61 -3.38
C VAL A 83 9.87 -1.59 -2.17
N GLN A 84 9.36 -1.38 -0.94
CA GLN A 84 10.17 -1.35 0.28
C GLN A 84 9.45 -2.04 1.44
N PHE A 85 8.29 -1.50 1.83
CA PHE A 85 7.43 -2.07 2.85
C PHE A 85 6.04 -2.31 2.29
N THR A 86 5.29 -3.22 2.93
CA THR A 86 3.91 -3.47 2.56
C THR A 86 2.97 -3.13 3.71
N GLY A 87 1.74 -2.80 3.35
CA GLY A 87 0.69 -2.57 4.32
C GLY A 87 -0.67 -3.07 3.83
N PHE A 88 -1.64 -3.00 4.72
CA PHE A 88 -2.96 -3.58 4.50
C PHE A 88 -4.05 -2.72 5.13
N LYS A 89 -5.16 -2.50 4.44
CA LYS A 89 -6.34 -1.86 5.01
C LYS A 89 -7.40 -2.90 5.35
N LEU A 90 -8.08 -2.72 6.49
CA LEU A 90 -9.30 -3.43 6.84
C LEU A 90 -10.46 -2.42 6.87
N PHE A 91 -11.58 -2.77 6.22
CA PHE A 91 -12.76 -1.92 6.18
C PHE A 91 -13.87 -2.49 7.05
N TYR A 92 -14.23 -1.82 8.15
CA TYR A 92 -15.22 -2.30 9.13
C TYR A 92 -16.59 -2.58 8.52
N LYS A 93 -16.95 -1.88 7.45
CA LYS A 93 -18.26 -2.04 6.79
C LYS A 93 -18.15 -2.77 5.45
N ASN A 94 -17.16 -2.45 4.63
CA ASN A 94 -17.09 -2.93 3.25
C ASN A 94 -16.60 -4.37 3.14
N ASP A 95 -15.71 -4.80 4.03
CA ASP A 95 -15.19 -6.19 4.02
C ASP A 95 -16.26 -7.18 4.50
N LEU A 96 -17.31 -6.70 5.19
CA LEU A 96 -18.42 -7.52 5.70
C LEU A 96 -19.56 -7.69 4.69
N LYS A 97 -19.49 -7.11 3.49
CA LYS A 97 -20.62 -7.11 2.53
C LYS A 97 -20.88 -8.46 1.87
N LYS A 98 -19.87 -9.33 1.81
CA LYS A 98 -19.95 -10.67 1.21
C LYS A 98 -19.57 -11.71 2.24
N ALA A 99 -20.12 -12.92 2.09
CA ALA A 99 -19.72 -14.07 2.90
C ALA A 99 -18.18 -14.21 2.87
N PRO A 100 -17.52 -14.51 4.00
CA PRO A 100 -18.09 -14.93 5.29
C PRO A 100 -18.44 -13.77 6.25
N ASN A 101 -18.60 -12.54 5.76
CA ASN A 101 -19.05 -11.37 6.53
C ASN A 101 -18.17 -11.08 7.76
N ARG A 102 -16.85 -11.25 7.62
CA ARG A 102 -15.86 -10.94 8.67
C ARG A 102 -14.62 -10.26 8.09
N LEU A 103 -13.91 -9.55 8.95
CA LEU A 103 -12.57 -9.05 8.66
C LEU A 103 -11.55 -10.19 8.65
N MET A 104 -10.40 -9.97 8.02
CA MET A 104 -9.23 -10.82 8.24
C MET A 104 -8.73 -10.67 9.67
N THR A 105 -8.30 -11.77 10.29
CA THR A 105 -7.73 -11.75 11.64
C THR A 105 -6.26 -11.29 11.61
N PRO A 106 -5.70 -10.85 12.75
CA PRO A 106 -4.27 -10.55 12.85
C PRO A 106 -3.38 -11.73 12.41
N GLU A 107 -3.76 -12.96 12.76
CA GLU A 107 -3.02 -14.16 12.35
C GLU A 107 -3.03 -14.36 10.82
N GLU A 108 -4.19 -14.15 10.17
CA GLU A 108 -4.28 -14.21 8.71
C GLU A 108 -3.45 -13.12 8.03
N LEU A 109 -3.41 -11.92 8.60
CA LEU A 109 -2.59 -10.82 8.09
C LEU A 109 -1.09 -11.13 8.22
N LEU A 110 -0.66 -11.68 9.36
CA LEU A 110 0.74 -12.01 9.62
C LEU A 110 1.26 -13.19 8.78
N LYS A 111 0.35 -13.99 8.18
CA LYS A 111 0.67 -15.06 7.22
C LYS A 111 0.87 -14.56 5.79
N LEU A 112 0.56 -13.30 5.48
CA LEU A 112 0.82 -12.72 4.17
C LEU A 112 2.34 -12.57 3.93
N THR A 113 2.76 -12.69 2.67
CA THR A 113 4.16 -12.53 2.25
C THR A 113 4.24 -11.50 1.11
N PRO A 114 5.04 -10.42 1.22
CA PRO A 114 5.73 -9.96 2.43
C PRO A 114 4.75 -9.72 3.59
N LYS A 115 5.24 -9.77 4.83
CA LYS A 115 4.41 -9.49 6.01
C LYS A 115 4.10 -7.99 6.06
N PRO A 116 2.83 -7.56 6.06
CA PRO A 116 2.48 -6.15 6.16
C PRO A 116 2.91 -5.61 7.53
N ILE A 117 3.60 -4.47 7.53
CA ILE A 117 4.06 -3.81 8.76
C ILE A 117 3.22 -2.57 9.11
N TYR A 118 2.36 -2.15 8.18
CA TYR A 118 1.43 -1.03 8.37
C TYR A 118 0.00 -1.53 8.17
N ILE A 119 -0.81 -1.49 9.22
CA ILE A 119 -2.22 -1.90 9.18
C ILE A 119 -3.10 -0.68 9.43
N GLN A 120 -4.01 -0.41 8.50
CA GLN A 120 -4.98 0.67 8.62
C GLN A 120 -6.38 0.09 8.79
N TYR A 121 -7.17 0.67 9.70
CA TYR A 121 -8.58 0.37 9.87
C TYR A 121 -9.42 1.56 9.40
N GLN A 122 -10.50 1.31 8.67
CA GLN A 122 -11.41 2.34 8.15
C GLN A 122 -12.88 1.92 8.21
#